data_AF-A0A2A6C4D8-F1
#
_entry.id   AF-A0A2A6C4D8-F1
#
_cell.length_a   1.000
_cell.length_b   1.000
_cell.length_c   1.000
_cell.angle_alpha   90.00
_cell.angle_beta   90.00
_cell.angle_gamma   90.00
#
_symmetry.space_group_name_H-M   'P 1'
#
loop_
_entity.id
_entity.type
_entity.pdbx_description
1 polymer ?
#
loop_
_entity_poly.entity_id
_entity_poly.type
_entity_poly.pdbx_seq_one_letter_code
_entity_poly.pdbx_strand_id
1 'polypeptide(L)'
;MSFSIWNHFTKDSSSRKVTCNLCSSSFGYTRGSLFGANLKHHLESDHGEDRFVDIDDEISRLVSVDSSTQRFVDRPEFHALFPPFTRIPTRHHLMRNVMPSRVESLRQNIRERLTDQRVSLCIDQWTIKGGRMTLSCFNANFINEKGELENLHIPVSPLDGRPAADKLRSQIDDVIEKYQLEVVAVVSDSSSSLRNAVKDTLFIQMQQGHNTL
;
A
#
# COMPACT_ATOMS: atom_id res chain seq x y z
N MET A 1 -9.12 -26.82 5.02
CA MET A 1 -8.51 -28.03 4.43
C MET A 1 -7.24 -27.59 3.73
N SER A 2 -6.06 -28.11 4.08
CA SER A 2 -4.80 -27.75 3.40
C SER A 2 -4.77 -28.38 2.01
N PHE A 3 -4.61 -27.57 0.95
CA PHE A 3 -4.43 -28.09 -0.40
C PHE A 3 -3.15 -28.92 -0.45
N SER A 4 -3.34 -30.21 -0.71
CA SER A 4 -2.29 -31.21 -0.67
C SER A 4 -1.65 -31.29 -2.04
N ILE A 5 -0.33 -31.07 -2.14
CA ILE A 5 0.47 -31.28 -3.37
C ILE A 5 0.12 -32.62 -4.03
N TRP A 6 -0.26 -33.62 -3.23
CA TRP A 6 -0.68 -34.96 -3.65
C TRP A 6 -1.86 -35.02 -4.62
N ASN A 7 -2.65 -33.97 -4.81
CA ASN A 7 -3.72 -33.97 -5.82
C ASN A 7 -3.20 -34.02 -7.28
N HIS A 8 -1.93 -33.65 -7.50
CA HIS A 8 -1.31 -33.60 -8.83
C HIS A 8 -0.37 -34.79 -9.09
N PHE A 9 -0.36 -35.74 -8.16
CA PHE A 9 0.64 -36.76 -8.09
C PHE A 9 0.00 -38.10 -7.72
N THR A 10 0.10 -39.07 -8.61
CA THR A 10 -0.34 -40.43 -8.32
C THR A 10 0.80 -41.17 -7.65
N LYS A 11 0.57 -41.64 -6.41
CA LYS A 11 1.50 -42.54 -5.73
C LYS A 11 1.39 -43.92 -6.33
N ASP A 12 2.50 -44.44 -6.82
CA ASP A 12 2.59 -45.87 -7.03
C ASP A 12 2.75 -46.52 -5.64
N SER A 13 1.88 -47.48 -5.34
CA SER A 13 1.90 -48.20 -4.06
C SER A 13 2.92 -49.35 -4.08
N SER A 14 3.30 -49.80 -5.27
CA SER A 14 4.20 -50.92 -5.50
C SER A 14 5.66 -50.48 -5.66
N SER A 15 5.88 -49.29 -6.23
CA SER A 15 7.20 -48.67 -6.32
C SER A 15 7.25 -47.43 -5.42
N ARG A 16 8.42 -47.12 -4.83
CA ARG A 16 8.59 -45.86 -4.06
C ARG A 16 8.69 -44.65 -4.99
N LYS A 17 7.79 -44.56 -5.96
CA LYS A 17 7.73 -43.51 -6.95
C LYS A 17 6.39 -42.80 -6.90
N VAL A 18 6.43 -41.56 -7.32
CA VAL A 18 5.27 -40.75 -7.55
C VAL A 18 5.31 -40.26 -8.99
N THR A 19 4.16 -40.25 -9.65
CA THR A 19 4.06 -39.81 -11.03
C THR A 19 3.29 -38.50 -11.07
N CYS A 20 3.85 -37.48 -11.73
CA CYS A 20 3.14 -36.24 -12.00
C CYS A 20 2.00 -36.53 -12.98
N ASN A 21 0.78 -36.12 -12.63
CA ASN A 21 -0.40 -36.35 -13.48
C ASN A 21 -0.43 -35.46 -14.74
N LEU A 22 0.47 -34.46 -14.83
CA LEU A 22 0.49 -33.47 -15.92
C LEU A 22 1.50 -33.81 -17.03
N CYS A 23 2.70 -34.27 -16.69
CA CYS A 23 3.73 -34.66 -17.67
C CYS A 23 4.16 -36.12 -17.56
N SER A 24 3.53 -36.91 -16.68
CA SER A 24 3.87 -38.32 -16.43
C SER A 24 5.31 -38.55 -15.93
N SER A 25 6.02 -37.48 -15.52
CA SER A 25 7.37 -37.60 -14.94
C SER A 25 7.31 -38.34 -13.61
N SER A 26 8.26 -39.26 -13.40
CA SER A 26 8.31 -40.11 -12.21
C SER A 26 9.42 -39.67 -11.25
N PHE A 27 9.08 -39.42 -9.99
CA PHE A 27 10.00 -38.99 -8.94
C PHE A 27 10.08 -40.06 -7.84
N GLY A 28 11.28 -40.34 -7.34
CA GLY A 28 11.45 -41.22 -6.19
C GLY A 28 11.09 -40.50 -4.89
N TYR A 29 10.34 -41.16 -3.99
CA TYR A 29 10.02 -40.59 -2.67
C TYR A 29 10.74 -41.33 -1.54
N THR A 30 11.51 -40.59 -0.76
CA THR A 30 12.13 -41.03 0.50
C THR A 30 11.33 -40.43 1.67
N ARG A 31 11.13 -41.19 2.75
CA ARG A 31 10.41 -40.69 3.94
C ARG A 31 11.22 -39.56 4.60
N GLY A 32 10.87 -38.31 4.32
CA GLY A 32 11.50 -37.12 4.89
C GLY A 32 10.78 -35.82 4.47
N SER A 33 10.95 -34.75 5.24
CA SER A 33 10.28 -33.45 5.04
C SER A 33 10.64 -32.73 3.73
N LEU A 34 11.78 -33.07 3.11
CA LEU A 34 12.29 -32.46 1.88
C LEU A 34 11.58 -32.94 0.61
N PHE A 35 10.81 -34.03 0.69
CA PHE A 35 10.20 -34.62 -0.49
C PHE A 35 9.11 -33.73 -1.12
N GLY A 36 8.32 -33.02 -0.30
CA GLY A 36 7.30 -32.10 -0.79
C GLY A 36 7.88 -30.88 -1.53
N ALA A 37 9.10 -30.47 -1.18
CA ALA A 37 9.77 -29.35 -1.84
C ALA A 37 10.18 -29.68 -3.28
N ASN A 38 10.67 -30.90 -3.54
CA ASN A 38 11.07 -31.32 -4.89
C ASN A 38 9.86 -31.43 -5.84
N LEU A 39 8.73 -31.95 -5.35
CA LEU A 39 7.50 -32.03 -6.14
C LEU A 39 6.94 -30.63 -6.44
N LYS A 40 7.02 -29.73 -5.46
CA LYS A 40 6.66 -28.33 -5.65
C LYS A 40 7.56 -27.66 -6.68
N HIS A 41 8.87 -27.85 -6.58
CA HIS A 41 9.82 -27.28 -7.52
C HIS A 41 9.60 -27.81 -8.95
N HIS A 42 9.32 -29.11 -9.11
CA HIS A 42 8.94 -29.68 -10.40
C HIS A 42 7.68 -29.02 -10.99
N LEU A 43 6.65 -28.79 -10.16
CA LEU A 43 5.44 -28.08 -10.59
C LEU A 43 5.76 -26.64 -11.04
N GLU A 44 6.65 -25.96 -10.33
CA GLU A 44 7.06 -24.59 -10.65
C GLU A 44 7.96 -24.51 -11.91
N SER A 45 8.91 -25.44 -12.06
CA SER A 45 9.91 -25.42 -13.15
C SER A 45 9.38 -25.96 -14.47
N ASP A 46 8.67 -27.09 -14.43
CA ASP A 46 8.38 -27.88 -15.63
C ASP A 46 6.95 -27.65 -16.13
N HIS A 47 6.08 -27.09 -15.29
CA HIS A 47 4.71 -26.72 -15.65
C HIS A 47 4.47 -25.20 -15.68
N GLY A 48 5.54 -24.44 -15.43
CA GLY A 48 5.67 -23.00 -15.68
C GLY A 48 5.10 -22.09 -14.60
N GLU A 49 5.83 -20.99 -14.31
CA GLU A 49 5.31 -19.80 -13.61
C GLU A 49 4.06 -19.22 -14.31
N ASP A 50 3.92 -19.41 -15.62
CA ASP A 50 2.78 -18.93 -16.44
C ASP A 50 1.40 -19.51 -16.06
N ARG A 51 1.34 -20.53 -15.20
CA ARG A 51 0.07 -21.03 -14.65
C ARG A 51 -0.27 -20.42 -13.28
N PHE A 52 0.67 -19.72 -12.67
CA PHE A 52 0.42 -19.00 -11.43
C PHE A 52 -0.09 -17.62 -11.78
N VAL A 53 -1.40 -17.42 -11.58
CA VAL A 53 -1.97 -16.07 -11.62
C VAL A 53 -1.39 -15.31 -10.43
N ASP A 54 -0.54 -14.33 -10.71
CA ASP A 54 -0.14 -13.32 -9.74
C ASP A 54 -1.34 -12.41 -9.50
N ILE A 55 -1.71 -12.28 -8.22
CA ILE A 55 -2.87 -11.50 -7.78
C ILE A 55 -2.45 -10.41 -6.78
N ASP A 56 -1.14 -10.12 -6.68
CA ASP A 56 -0.59 -9.13 -5.75
C ASP A 56 -1.31 -7.78 -5.87
N ASP A 57 -1.58 -7.38 -7.10
CA ASP A 57 -2.18 -6.11 -7.45
C ASP A 57 -3.66 -6.04 -7.06
N GLU A 58 -4.43 -7.09 -7.32
CA GLU A 58 -5.83 -7.24 -6.91
C GLU A 58 -5.95 -7.29 -5.40
N ILE A 59 -5.10 -8.07 -4.73
CA ILE A 59 -5.09 -8.20 -3.27
C ILE A 59 -4.71 -6.88 -2.60
N SER A 60 -3.72 -6.17 -3.13
CA SER A 60 -3.36 -4.85 -2.64
C SER A 60 -4.53 -3.87 -2.80
N ARG A 61 -5.25 -3.91 -3.93
CA ARG A 61 -6.44 -3.09 -4.15
C ARG A 61 -7.55 -3.41 -3.15
N LEU A 62 -7.83 -4.70 -2.93
CA LEU A 62 -8.83 -5.16 -1.96
C LEU A 62 -8.53 -4.63 -0.54
N VAL A 63 -7.27 -4.75 -0.10
CA VAL A 63 -6.83 -4.20 1.19
C VAL A 63 -7.05 -2.69 1.26
N SER A 64 -6.77 -1.97 0.17
CA SER A 64 -6.81 -0.51 0.14
C SER A 64 -8.23 0.04 0.09
N VAL A 65 -9.10 -0.55 -0.74
CA VAL A 65 -10.49 -0.09 -0.95
C VAL A 65 -11.36 -0.42 0.25
N ASP A 66 -11.25 -1.65 0.78
CA ASP A 66 -12.10 -2.10 1.88
C ASP A 66 -11.52 -1.79 3.27
N SER A 67 -10.35 -1.13 3.33
CA SER A 67 -9.59 -0.96 4.58
C SER A 67 -9.40 -2.29 5.34
N SER A 68 -9.28 -3.39 4.58
CA SER A 68 -9.25 -4.75 5.13
C SER A 68 -7.92 -5.05 5.80
N THR A 69 -7.94 -5.82 6.90
CA THR A 69 -6.70 -6.22 7.57
C THR A 69 -5.87 -7.13 6.66
N GLN A 70 -4.57 -6.90 6.48
CA GLN A 70 -3.75 -7.78 5.62
C GLN A 70 -3.56 -9.20 6.18
N ARG A 71 -4.13 -9.52 7.35
CA ARG A 71 -4.00 -10.86 7.96
C ARG A 71 -4.82 -11.92 7.22
N PHE A 72 -5.82 -11.54 6.43
CA PHE A 72 -6.67 -12.52 5.75
C PHE A 72 -5.88 -13.34 4.72
N VAL A 73 -4.81 -12.79 4.11
CA VAL A 73 -4.03 -13.51 3.09
C VAL A 73 -3.26 -14.71 3.65
N ASP A 74 -3.05 -14.76 4.96
CA ASP A 74 -2.39 -15.87 5.63
C ASP A 74 -3.40 -16.96 6.08
N ARG A 75 -4.71 -16.73 5.91
CA ARG A 75 -5.77 -17.63 6.42
C ARG A 75 -6.06 -18.79 5.46
N PRO A 76 -6.13 -20.04 5.94
CA PRO A 76 -6.46 -21.19 5.08
C PRO A 76 -7.82 -21.08 4.38
N GLU A 77 -8.81 -20.45 5.02
CA GLU A 77 -10.13 -20.26 4.41
C GLU A 77 -10.07 -19.32 3.20
N PHE A 78 -9.19 -18.32 3.26
CA PHE A 78 -8.97 -17.39 2.16
C PHE A 78 -8.28 -18.11 0.99
N HIS A 79 -7.28 -18.95 1.27
CA HIS A 79 -6.61 -19.76 0.25
C HIS A 79 -7.57 -20.70 -0.46
N ALA A 80 -8.61 -21.18 0.23
CA ALA A 80 -9.61 -22.06 -0.36
C ALA A 80 -10.57 -21.40 -1.35
N LEU A 81 -10.58 -20.07 -1.45
CA LEU A 81 -11.39 -19.33 -2.42
C LEU A 81 -10.78 -19.29 -3.82
N PHE A 82 -9.48 -19.60 -3.93
CA PHE A 82 -8.76 -19.45 -5.19
C PHE A 82 -8.54 -20.80 -5.87
N PRO A 83 -8.48 -20.82 -7.22
CA PRO A 83 -8.10 -22.01 -7.95
C PRO A 83 -6.75 -22.59 -7.46
N PRO A 84 -6.55 -23.90 -7.66
CA PRO A 84 -5.21 -24.47 -7.57
C PRO A 84 -4.23 -23.65 -8.41
N PHE A 85 -3.02 -23.44 -7.89
CA PHE A 85 -1.95 -22.65 -8.53
C PHE A 85 -2.14 -21.13 -8.51
N THR A 86 -3.08 -20.55 -7.79
CA THR A 86 -3.02 -19.09 -7.53
C THR A 86 -1.89 -18.79 -6.54
N ARG A 87 -0.99 -17.88 -6.91
CA ARG A 87 0.05 -17.40 -6.00
C ARG A 87 -0.52 -16.30 -5.13
N ILE A 88 -1.02 -16.70 -3.97
CA ILE A 88 -1.51 -15.73 -2.98
C ILE A 88 -0.30 -15.11 -2.28
N PRO A 89 -0.17 -13.77 -2.24
CA PRO A 89 0.93 -13.14 -1.56
C PRO A 89 0.88 -13.41 -0.06
N THR A 90 2.05 -13.58 0.53
CA THR A 90 2.16 -13.54 1.99
C THR A 90 1.97 -12.11 2.49
N ARG A 91 1.49 -11.96 3.73
CA ARG A 91 1.44 -10.64 4.36
C ARG A 91 2.79 -9.92 4.36
N HIS A 92 3.89 -10.67 4.52
CA HIS A 92 5.23 -10.12 4.50
C HIS A 92 5.59 -9.50 3.14
N HIS A 93 5.29 -10.23 2.06
CA HIS A 93 5.51 -9.77 0.69
C HIS A 93 4.65 -8.55 0.36
N LEU A 94 3.37 -8.56 0.73
CA LEU A 94 2.50 -7.39 0.58
C LEU A 94 3.08 -6.15 1.27
N MET A 95 3.51 -6.30 2.52
CA MET A 95 3.96 -5.17 3.34
C MET A 95 5.33 -4.63 2.95
N ARG A 96 6.25 -5.50 2.52
CA ARG A 96 7.63 -5.08 2.22
C ARG A 96 7.83 -4.69 0.76
N ASN A 97 7.07 -5.27 -0.15
CA ASN A 97 7.33 -5.13 -1.59
C ASN A 97 6.16 -4.44 -2.30
N VAL A 98 4.96 -5.03 -2.23
CA VAL A 98 3.81 -4.61 -3.04
C VAL A 98 3.28 -3.23 -2.60
N MET A 99 2.98 -3.06 -1.31
CA MET A 99 2.41 -1.81 -0.79
C MET A 99 3.38 -0.62 -0.91
N PRO A 100 4.67 -0.73 -0.53
CA PRO A 100 5.61 0.36 -0.72
C PRO A 100 5.77 0.78 -2.18
N SER A 101 5.85 -0.19 -3.10
CA SER A 101 5.93 0.08 -4.54
C SER A 101 4.70 0.87 -5.02
N ARG A 102 3.50 0.43 -4.64
CA ARG A 102 2.25 1.11 -5.00
C ARG A 102 2.11 2.50 -4.40
N VAL A 103 2.51 2.68 -3.15
CA VAL A 103 2.55 4.01 -2.54
C VAL A 103 3.47 4.92 -3.35
N GLU A 104 4.63 4.44 -3.78
CA GLU A 104 5.55 5.25 -4.58
C GLU A 104 4.98 5.58 -5.97
N SER A 105 4.35 4.61 -6.65
CA SER A 105 3.63 4.89 -7.91
C SER A 105 2.52 5.92 -7.74
N LEU A 106 1.75 5.85 -6.64
CA LEU A 106 0.72 6.83 -6.32
C LEU A 106 1.32 8.22 -6.04
N ARG A 107 2.45 8.29 -5.34
CA ARG A 107 3.16 9.56 -5.11
C ARG A 107 3.61 10.19 -6.41
N GLN A 108 4.17 9.39 -7.31
CA GLN A 108 4.60 9.86 -8.62
C GLN A 108 3.41 10.36 -9.44
N ASN A 109 2.28 9.64 -9.45
CA ASN A 109 1.07 10.09 -10.13
C ASN A 109 0.51 11.40 -9.54
N ILE A 110 0.50 11.54 -8.21
CA ILE A 110 0.08 12.78 -7.55
C ILE A 110 1.01 13.93 -7.95
N ARG A 111 2.33 13.73 -7.92
CA ARG A 111 3.30 14.74 -8.35
C ARG A 111 3.07 15.18 -9.79
N GLU A 112 2.89 14.23 -10.71
CA GLU A 112 2.62 14.52 -12.13
C GLU A 112 1.36 15.37 -12.31
N ARG A 113 0.28 15.03 -11.60
CA ARG A 113 -0.97 15.80 -11.65
C ARG A 113 -0.89 17.19 -11.04
N LEU A 114 0.02 17.39 -10.08
CA LEU A 114 0.24 18.67 -9.42
C LEU A 114 1.32 19.53 -10.11
N THR A 115 2.05 18.96 -11.08
CA THR A 115 3.08 19.68 -11.82
C THR A 115 2.44 20.86 -12.56
N ASP A 116 3.06 22.04 -12.45
CA ASP A 116 2.60 23.31 -13.02
C ASP A 116 1.23 23.81 -12.50
N GLN A 117 0.68 23.18 -11.45
CA GLN A 117 -0.56 23.61 -10.82
C GLN A 117 -0.30 24.60 -9.70
N ARG A 118 -1.11 25.66 -9.66
CA ARG A 118 -1.17 26.60 -8.53
C ARG A 118 -2.17 26.08 -7.51
N VAL A 119 -1.69 25.71 -6.33
CA VAL A 119 -2.50 24.95 -5.36
C VAL A 119 -2.78 25.74 -4.08
N SER A 120 -3.99 25.57 -3.56
CA SER A 120 -4.31 25.88 -2.16
C SER A 120 -4.12 24.62 -1.33
N LEU A 121 -3.26 24.69 -0.31
CA LEU A 121 -2.93 23.56 0.54
C LEU A 121 -3.78 23.60 1.82
N CYS A 122 -4.70 22.66 1.95
CA CYS A 122 -5.43 22.43 3.18
C CYS A 122 -4.64 21.47 4.08
N ILE A 123 -4.38 21.88 5.31
CA ILE A 123 -3.63 21.09 6.29
C ILE A 123 -4.56 20.75 7.45
N ASP A 124 -4.65 19.46 7.73
CA ASP A 124 -5.45 18.91 8.82
C ASP A 124 -4.57 18.03 9.71
N GLN A 125 -4.74 18.14 11.03
CA GLN A 125 -3.83 17.56 12.00
C GLN A 125 -4.53 16.84 13.14
N TRP A 126 -4.05 15.64 13.43
CA TRP A 126 -4.56 14.81 14.50
C TRP A 126 -3.41 14.30 15.36
N THR A 127 -3.49 14.51 16.67
CA THR A 127 -2.49 13.99 17.61
C THR A 127 -3.01 12.75 18.31
N ILE A 128 -2.27 11.65 18.23
CA ILE A 128 -2.61 10.41 18.93
C ILE A 128 -2.60 10.65 20.44
N LYS A 129 -3.59 10.06 21.13
CA LYS A 129 -3.73 10.16 22.59
C LYS A 129 -2.41 9.88 23.30
N GLY A 130 -2.03 10.78 24.21
CA GLY A 130 -0.73 10.75 24.89
C GLY A 130 0.37 11.55 24.19
N GLY A 131 0.10 12.19 23.04
CA GLY A 131 1.01 13.13 22.40
C GLY A 131 2.26 12.49 21.80
N ARG A 132 2.21 11.19 21.51
CA ARG A 132 3.37 10.42 21.02
C ARG A 132 3.65 10.66 19.53
N MET A 133 2.60 10.89 18.75
CA MET A 133 2.72 11.12 17.32
C MET A 133 1.56 12.01 16.85
N THR A 134 1.89 12.96 15.99
CA THR A 134 0.93 13.77 15.24
C THR A 134 0.93 13.31 13.79
N LEU A 135 -0.25 13.20 13.20
CA LEU A 135 -0.44 12.89 11.80
C LEU A 135 -0.91 14.17 11.11
N SER A 136 -0.20 14.56 10.06
CA SER A 136 -0.59 15.68 9.20
C SER A 136 -1.11 15.14 7.87
N CYS A 137 -2.34 15.50 7.54
CA CYS A 137 -2.93 15.30 6.24
C CYS A 137 -2.80 16.58 5.43
N PHE A 138 -2.37 16.44 4.19
CA PHE A 138 -2.20 17.54 3.25
C PHE A 138 -3.13 17.31 2.08
N ASN A 139 -3.89 18.34 1.71
CA ASN A 139 -4.81 18.26 0.60
C ASN A 139 -4.61 19.44 -0.34
N ALA A 140 -4.18 19.16 -1.56
CA ALA A 140 -3.94 20.15 -2.60
C ALA A 140 -5.23 20.38 -3.38
N ASN A 141 -5.71 21.62 -3.41
CA ASN A 141 -6.89 22.04 -4.15
C ASN A 141 -6.45 22.94 -5.28
N PHE A 142 -6.90 22.66 -6.50
CA PHE A 142 -6.58 23.46 -7.68
C PHE A 142 -7.71 23.39 -8.70
N ILE A 143 -7.70 24.33 -9.65
CA ILE A 143 -8.58 24.30 -10.80
C ILE A 143 -7.81 23.65 -11.94
N ASN A 144 -8.30 22.54 -12.47
CA ASN A 144 -7.65 21.84 -13.57
C ASN A 144 -7.78 22.62 -14.89
N GLU A 145 -7.14 22.12 -15.96
CA GLU A 145 -7.19 22.75 -17.29
C GLU A 145 -8.60 22.86 -17.89
N LYS A 146 -9.56 22.09 -17.38
CA LYS A 146 -10.97 22.12 -17.79
C LYS A 146 -11.79 23.15 -17.00
N GLY A 147 -11.19 23.85 -16.04
CA GLY A 147 -11.90 24.78 -15.16
C GLY A 147 -12.65 24.09 -14.01
N GLU A 148 -12.37 22.81 -13.74
CA GLU A 148 -13.03 22.04 -12.68
C GLU A 148 -12.20 22.05 -11.40
N LEU A 149 -12.87 22.11 -10.24
CA LEU A 149 -12.20 21.98 -8.95
C LEU A 149 -11.74 20.53 -8.75
N GLU A 150 -10.43 20.35 -8.64
CA GLU A 150 -9.81 19.09 -8.25
C GLU A 150 -9.20 19.15 -6.85
N ASN A 151 -9.22 18.00 -6.21
CA ASN A 151 -8.74 17.79 -4.85
C ASN A 151 -7.83 16.56 -4.84
N LEU A 152 -6.59 16.74 -4.39
CA LEU A 152 -5.60 15.68 -4.31
C LEU A 152 -5.04 15.55 -2.90
N HIS A 153 -5.33 14.40 -2.30
CA HIS A 153 -4.75 14.00 -1.03
C HIS A 153 -3.28 13.63 -1.20
N ILE A 154 -2.41 14.41 -0.57
CA ILE A 154 -1.00 14.08 -0.41
C ILE A 154 -0.88 13.11 0.79
N PRO A 155 -0.15 11.98 0.64
CA PRO A 155 -0.01 10.99 1.70
C PRO A 155 0.37 11.57 3.04
N VAL A 156 -0.26 11.04 4.10
CA VAL A 156 -0.08 11.47 5.49
C VAL A 156 1.40 11.41 5.89
N SER A 157 1.88 12.49 6.50
CA SER A 157 3.23 12.58 7.04
C SER A 157 3.17 12.53 8.57
N PRO A 158 3.75 11.51 9.21
CA PRO A 158 3.82 11.44 10.67
C PRO A 158 4.87 12.42 11.20
N LEU A 159 4.63 12.91 12.42
CA LEU A 159 5.54 13.74 13.19
C LEU A 159 5.67 13.16 14.59
N ASP A 160 6.90 12.94 15.05
CA ASP A 160 7.14 12.43 16.39
C ASP A 160 6.89 13.50 17.47
N GLY A 161 6.09 13.12 18.46
CA GLY A 161 5.73 13.95 19.60
C GLY A 161 4.64 14.98 19.30
N ARG A 162 4.61 16.04 20.12
CA ARG A 162 3.70 17.18 19.91
C ARG A 162 4.22 18.11 18.81
N PRO A 163 3.32 18.72 18.02
CA PRO A 163 3.72 19.57 16.91
C PRO A 163 4.18 20.95 17.42
N ALA A 164 5.46 21.24 17.23
CA ALA A 164 6.02 22.57 17.36
C ALA A 164 5.99 23.29 16.00
N ALA A 165 5.89 24.62 16.01
CA ALA A 165 5.77 25.41 14.78
C ALA A 165 6.91 25.13 13.78
N ASP A 166 8.16 25.08 14.24
CA ASP A 166 9.32 24.83 13.37
C ASP A 166 9.27 23.45 12.72
N LYS A 167 8.89 22.42 13.50
CA LYS A 167 8.73 21.04 13.00
C LYS A 167 7.65 20.94 11.94
N LEU A 168 6.53 21.63 12.16
CA LEU A 168 5.45 21.70 11.19
C LEU A 168 5.88 22.45 9.93
N ARG A 169 6.63 23.54 10.09
CA ARG A 169 7.16 24.30 8.97
C ARG A 169 8.07 23.43 8.11
N SER A 170 9.03 22.73 8.71
CA SER A 170 9.88 21.78 7.97
C SER A 170 9.05 20.72 7.25
N GLN A 171 8.03 20.16 7.89
CA GLN A 171 7.15 19.18 7.25
C GLN A 171 6.36 19.75 6.05
N ILE A 172 5.91 21.01 6.15
CA ILE A 172 5.23 21.71 5.06
C ILE A 172 6.20 21.94 3.90
N ASP A 173 7.40 22.46 4.19
CA ASP A 173 8.44 22.73 3.19
C ASP A 173 8.86 21.43 2.49
N ASP A 174 9.05 20.34 3.24
CA ASP A 174 9.35 19.00 2.70
C ASP A 174 8.26 18.53 1.72
N VAL A 175 6.97 18.77 2.03
CA VAL A 175 5.85 18.41 1.14
C VAL A 175 5.87 19.29 -0.12
N ILE A 176 6.10 20.60 0.02
CA ILE A 176 6.19 21.52 -1.10
C ILE A 176 7.33 21.13 -2.04
N GLU A 177 8.51 20.87 -1.50
CA GLU A 177 9.68 20.45 -2.28
C GLU A 177 9.46 19.07 -2.92
N LYS A 178 9.01 18.10 -2.12
CA LYS A 178 8.81 16.72 -2.60
C LYS A 178 7.75 16.66 -3.69
N TYR A 179 6.70 17.48 -3.66
CA TYR A 179 5.68 17.44 -4.71
C TYR A 179 5.81 18.59 -5.72
N GLN A 180 6.87 19.41 -5.62
CA GLN A 180 7.13 20.55 -6.49
C GLN A 180 5.94 21.50 -6.61
N LEU A 181 5.32 21.81 -5.47
CA LEU A 181 4.06 22.54 -5.41
C LEU A 181 4.28 24.05 -5.56
N GLU A 182 3.50 24.70 -6.41
CA GLU A 182 3.33 26.15 -6.37
C GLU A 182 2.17 26.50 -5.42
N VAL A 183 2.46 26.67 -4.14
CA VAL A 183 1.44 26.99 -3.13
C VAL A 183 1.07 28.47 -3.20
N VAL A 184 -0.23 28.77 -3.33
CA VAL A 184 -0.75 30.16 -3.33
C VAL A 184 -1.43 30.53 -2.00
N ALA A 185 -1.98 29.53 -1.32
CA ALA A 185 -2.70 29.71 -0.07
C ALA A 185 -2.54 28.47 0.80
N VAL A 186 -2.59 28.68 2.12
CA VAL A 186 -2.66 27.61 3.11
C VAL A 186 -3.92 27.79 3.95
N VAL A 187 -4.72 26.73 4.00
CA VAL A 187 -5.93 26.64 4.83
C VAL A 187 -5.64 25.67 5.96
N SER A 188 -5.84 26.12 7.20
CA SER A 188 -5.61 25.28 8.37
C SER A 188 -6.63 25.58 9.46
N ASP A 189 -6.64 24.73 10.49
CA ASP A 189 -7.37 25.01 11.71
C ASP A 189 -6.76 26.22 12.48
N SER A 190 -7.42 26.61 13.57
CA SER A 190 -6.95 27.73 14.39
C SER A 190 -5.81 27.35 15.35
N SER A 191 -5.16 26.19 15.21
CA SER A 191 -4.12 25.77 16.13
C SER A 191 -2.92 26.73 16.12
N SER A 192 -2.44 27.10 17.30
CA SER A 192 -1.34 28.08 17.42
C SER A 192 -0.06 27.62 16.74
N SER A 193 0.22 26.31 16.78
CA SER A 193 1.42 25.73 16.15
C SER A 193 1.38 25.87 14.63
N LEU A 194 0.25 25.55 13.96
CA LEU A 194 0.12 25.69 12.52
C LEU A 194 0.17 27.16 12.10
N ARG A 195 -0.57 28.04 12.78
CA ARG A 195 -0.55 29.48 12.49
C ARG A 195 0.86 30.05 12.54
N ASN A 196 1.64 29.67 13.55
CA ASN A 196 3.01 30.12 13.67
C ASN A 196 3.92 29.51 12.60
N ALA A 197 3.68 28.27 12.20
CA ALA A 197 4.44 27.62 11.12
C ALA A 197 4.26 28.33 9.77
N VAL A 198 3.06 28.84 9.47
CA VAL A 198 2.76 29.50 8.19
C VAL A 198 2.89 31.02 8.24
N LYS A 199 3.16 31.61 9.41
CA LYS A 199 3.09 33.07 9.67
C LYS A 199 3.94 33.90 8.71
N ASP A 200 5.16 33.44 8.44
CA ASP A 200 6.15 34.16 7.64
C ASP A 200 6.25 33.62 6.20
N THR A 201 5.15 33.06 5.70
CA THR A 201 5.08 32.58 4.31
C THR A 201 4.50 33.67 3.40
N LEU A 202 4.84 33.60 2.10
CA LEU A 202 4.26 34.47 1.08
C LEU A 202 2.82 34.06 0.69
N PHE A 203 2.24 33.07 1.38
CA PHE A 203 0.94 32.50 1.06
C PHE A 203 -0.19 33.28 1.70
N ILE A 204 -1.36 33.26 1.05
CA ILE A 204 -2.59 33.76 1.67
C ILE A 204 -3.01 32.77 2.75
N GLN A 205 -3.19 33.26 3.99
CA GLN A 205 -3.68 32.46 5.10
C GLN A 205 -5.19 32.58 5.21
N MET A 206 -5.88 31.44 5.22
CA MET A 206 -7.33 31.39 5.42
C MET A 206 -7.66 30.52 6.63
N GLN A 207 -8.49 31.04 7.54
CA GLN A 207 -8.95 30.30 8.71
C GLN A 207 -10.34 29.74 8.45
N GLN A 208 -10.55 28.46 8.79
CA GLN A 208 -11.91 27.93 8.85
C GLN A 208 -12.63 28.55 10.07
N GLY A 209 -13.59 29.43 9.82
CA GLY A 209 -14.42 30.01 10.87
C GLY A 209 -15.20 28.93 11.60
N HIS A 210 -15.37 29.09 12.92
CA HIS A 210 -16.29 28.25 13.69
C HIS A 210 -17.73 28.52 13.23
N ASN A 211 -18.23 27.70 12.31
CA ASN A 211 -19.66 27.48 12.21
C ASN A 211 -20.06 26.64 13.42
N THR A 212 -20.41 27.31 14.52
CA THR A 212 -21.33 26.72 15.50
C THR A 212 -22.60 26.34 14.75
N LEU A 213 -22.89 25.03 14.73
CA LEU A 213 -24.16 24.47 14.27
C LEU A 213 -25.34 25.16 14.97
#